data_AF-A0A6G0RJ61-F1
#
_entry.id   AF-A0A6G0RJ61-F1
#
_cell.length_a   1.000
_cell.length_b   1.000
_cell.length_c   1.000
_cell.angle_alpha   90.00
_cell.angle_beta   90.00
_cell.angle_gamma   90.00
#
_symmetry.space_group_name_H-M   'P 1'
#
loop_
_entity.id
_entity.type
_entity.pdbx_description
1 polymer ?
#
loop_
_entity_poly.entity_id
_entity_poly.type
_entity_poly.pdbx_seq_one_letter_code
_entity_poly.pdbx_strand_id
1 'polypeptide(L)'
;MHTLNLCLQYAMGMHENKETVEVFDPKTNSRKREQRYVTDGGVFEEGRDLVKRVRALNNYFSTEQRCKRLEAVQSFYCLPKLAPTLDCDTRVAFTVKLFQRSILNFSAFRGYFQNPEKGDDATVFTKLTMDDWHLMAEMEALARSLT
;
A
#
# COMPACT_ATOMS: atom_id res chain seq x y z
N MET A 1 -21.36 6.47 9.98
CA MET A 1 -20.30 5.94 9.09
C MET A 1 -18.88 6.45 9.40
N HIS A 2 -18.69 7.45 10.28
CA HIS A 2 -17.33 7.98 10.55
C HIS A 2 -16.46 7.02 11.39
N THR A 3 -17.04 6.37 12.40
CA THR A 3 -16.31 5.47 13.31
C THR A 3 -15.79 4.20 12.63
N LEU A 4 -16.61 3.55 11.79
CA LEU A 4 -16.19 2.34 11.07
C LEU A 4 -15.03 2.62 10.11
N ASN A 5 -15.11 3.73 9.34
CA ASN A 5 -14.03 4.13 8.45
C ASN A 5 -12.74 4.43 9.23
N LEU A 6 -12.85 5.07 10.40
CA LEU A 6 -11.70 5.31 11.28
C LEU A 6 -11.08 3.99 11.79
N CYS A 7 -11.91 3.04 12.22
CA CYS A 7 -11.45 1.70 12.61
C CYS A 7 -10.73 0.99 11.46
N LEU A 8 -11.27 1.06 10.24
CA LEU A 8 -10.64 0.48 9.05
C LEU A 8 -9.31 1.16 8.71
N GLN A 9 -9.20 2.48 8.87
CA GLN A 9 -7.94 3.19 8.67
C GLN A 9 -6.85 2.71 9.64
N TYR A 10 -7.19 2.46 10.90
CA TYR A 10 -6.25 1.89 11.87
C TYR A 10 -5.93 0.42 11.56
N ALA A 11 -6.95 -0.40 11.31
CA ALA A 11 -6.80 -1.82 11.01
C ALA A 11 -6.00 -2.08 9.74
N MET A 12 -6.04 -1.16 8.77
CA MET A 12 -5.25 -1.25 7.54
C MET A 12 -3.86 -0.61 7.62
N GLY A 13 -3.48 -0.06 8.79
CA GLY A 13 -2.21 0.66 8.95
C GLY A 13 -2.14 1.98 8.15
N MET A 14 -3.28 2.52 7.72
CA MET A 14 -3.37 3.80 7.01
C MET A 14 -3.32 4.99 7.97
N HIS A 15 -3.69 4.77 9.24
CA HIS A 15 -3.60 5.76 10.30
C HIS A 15 -3.02 5.12 11.56
N GLU A 16 -2.46 5.94 12.44
CA GLU A 16 -1.89 5.52 13.72
C GLU A 16 -2.47 6.45 14.78
N ASN A 17 -3.03 5.88 15.86
CA ASN A 17 -3.58 6.69 16.94
C ASN A 17 -2.41 7.17 17.81
N LYS A 18 -2.10 8.45 17.73
CA LYS A 18 -0.96 9.08 18.41
C LYS A 18 -1.43 10.21 19.32
N GLU A 19 -0.86 10.25 20.51
CA GLU A 19 -0.91 11.43 21.38
C GLU A 19 0.47 12.09 21.45
N THR A 20 0.48 13.41 21.54
CA THR A 20 1.73 14.15 21.78
C THR A 20 1.85 14.42 23.27
N VAL A 21 2.90 13.89 23.90
CA VAL A 21 3.21 14.08 25.32
C VAL A 21 4.46 14.95 25.48
N GLU A 22 4.49 15.79 26.52
CA GLU A 22 5.70 16.49 26.93
C GLU A 22 6.48 15.63 27.92
N VAL A 23 7.65 15.16 27.51
CA VAL A 23 8.55 14.38 28.35
C VAL A 23 9.71 15.29 28.78
N PHE A 24 9.95 15.36 30.09
CA PHE A 24 11.10 16.08 30.62
C PHE A 24 12.37 15.25 30.43
N ASP A 25 13.37 15.82 29.76
CA ASP A 25 14.68 15.21 29.60
C ASP A 25 15.67 15.80 30.64
N PRO A 26 16.02 15.03 31.69
CA PRO A 26 16.92 15.50 32.74
C PRO A 26 18.37 15.71 32.25
N LYS A 27 18.77 15.16 31.09
CA LYS A 27 20.13 15.35 30.54
C LYS A 27 20.29 16.72 29.87
N THR A 28 19.22 17.22 29.26
CA THR A 28 19.22 18.51 28.55
C THR A 28 18.50 19.61 29.32
N ASN A 29 17.91 19.28 30.48
CA ASN A 29 17.08 20.15 31.31
C ASN A 29 15.97 20.85 30.50
N SER A 30 15.35 20.10 29.58
CA SER A 30 14.38 20.64 28.63
C SER A 30 13.17 19.72 28.49
N ARG A 31 12.03 20.28 28.06
CA ARG A 31 10.84 19.48 27.72
C ARG A 31 10.87 19.16 26.24
N LYS A 32 10.74 17.88 25.91
CA LYS A 32 10.67 17.38 24.54
C LYS A 32 9.27 16.88 24.26
N ARG A 33 8.73 17.23 23.09
CA ARG A 33 7.48 16.67 22.60
C ARG A 33 7.78 15.31 21.98
N GLU A 34 7.16 14.26 22.50
CA GLU A 34 7.27 12.90 22.00
C GLU A 34 5.90 12.39 21.54
N GLN A 35 5.89 11.63 20.45
CA GLN A 35 4.68 10.99 19.93
C GLN A 35 4.55 9.61 20.58
N ARG A 36 3.42 9.34 21.22
CA ARG A 36 3.12 8.06 21.84
C ARG A 36 1.93 7.41 21.15
N TYR A 37 2.05 6.12 20.85
CA TYR A 37 0.97 5.33 20.27
C TYR A 37 -0.02 4.92 21.36
N VAL A 38 -1.31 5.11 21.09
CA VAL A 38 -2.40 4.91 22.05
C VAL A 38 -3.33 3.76 21.63
N THR A 39 -3.11 3.16 20.46
CA THR A 39 -3.90 2.00 20.03
C THR A 39 -3.58 0.78 20.91
N ASP A 40 -4.59 0.23 21.58
CA ASP A 40 -4.49 -1.07 22.24
C ASP A 40 -4.17 -2.14 21.19
N GLY A 41 -3.08 -2.89 21.38
CA GLY A 41 -2.51 -3.81 20.38
C GLY A 41 -1.31 -3.25 19.61
N GLY A 42 -0.99 -1.95 19.79
CA GLY A 42 0.22 -1.34 19.25
C GLY A 42 0.11 -0.90 17.77
N VAL A 43 1.26 -0.64 17.16
CA VAL A 43 1.34 -0.15 15.78
C VAL A 43 1.23 -1.31 14.82
N PHE A 44 0.36 -1.20 13.80
CA PHE A 44 0.29 -2.17 12.72
C PHE A 44 1.23 -1.79 11.57
N GLU A 45 2.53 -1.90 11.82
CA GLU A 45 3.57 -1.49 10.89
C GLU A 45 3.55 -2.29 9.58
N GLU A 46 3.18 -3.57 9.67
CA GLU A 46 3.11 -4.48 8.53
C GLU A 46 2.11 -3.98 7.47
N GLY A 47 0.86 -3.69 7.88
CA GLY A 47 -0.15 -3.12 6.99
C GLY A 47 0.26 -1.75 6.43
N ARG A 48 0.83 -0.87 7.27
CA ARG A 48 1.34 0.44 6.85
C ARG A 48 2.39 0.31 5.75
N ASP A 49 3.35 -0.56 5.95
CA ASP A 49 4.49 -0.70 5.04
C ASP A 49 4.10 -1.47 3.78
N LEU A 50 3.15 -2.41 3.87
CA LEU A 50 2.49 -3.00 2.71
C LEU A 50 1.79 -1.93 1.85
N VAL A 51 0.94 -1.09 2.44
CA VAL A 51 0.24 -0.01 1.71
C VAL A 51 1.25 0.89 0.98
N LYS A 52 2.36 1.26 1.63
CA LYS A 52 3.44 2.04 0.99
C LYS A 52 4.07 1.30 -0.19
N ARG A 53 4.40 0.01 -0.04
CA ARG A 53 5.00 -0.80 -1.12
C ARG A 53 4.05 -0.94 -2.32
N VAL A 54 2.78 -1.23 -2.08
CA VAL A 54 1.76 -1.36 -3.14
C VAL A 54 1.54 -0.03 -3.88
N ARG A 55 1.54 1.10 -3.16
CA ARG A 55 1.49 2.43 -3.76
C ARG A 55 2.71 2.71 -4.64
N ALA A 56 3.91 2.38 -4.17
CA ALA A 56 5.13 2.52 -4.95
C ALA A 56 5.07 1.70 -6.25
N LEU A 57 4.61 0.45 -6.18
CA LEU A 57 4.41 -0.40 -7.36
C LEU A 57 3.42 0.20 -8.35
N ASN A 58 2.27 0.71 -7.90
CA ASN A 58 1.28 1.28 -8.83
C ASN A 58 1.74 2.61 -9.42
N ASN A 59 2.36 3.48 -8.61
CA ASN A 59 2.90 4.76 -9.07
C ASN A 59 4.07 4.59 -10.05
N TYR A 60 4.76 3.45 -10.01
CA TYR A 60 5.78 3.12 -11.00
C TYR A 60 5.23 3.21 -12.43
N PHE A 61 3.98 2.79 -12.64
CA PHE A 61 3.27 2.84 -13.91
C PHE A 61 2.51 4.17 -14.13
N SER A 62 2.97 5.27 -13.53
CA SER A 62 2.36 6.59 -13.73
C SER A 62 2.59 7.19 -15.12
N THR A 63 3.55 6.67 -15.88
CA THR A 63 3.86 7.18 -17.22
C THR A 63 3.11 6.41 -18.30
N GLU A 64 2.70 7.12 -19.36
CA GLU A 64 1.98 6.52 -20.49
C GLU A 64 2.77 5.38 -21.14
N GLN A 65 4.09 5.54 -21.25
CA GLN A 65 4.98 4.51 -21.80
C GLN A 65 4.92 3.21 -21.00
N ARG A 66 5.03 3.28 -19.67
CA ARG A 66 4.98 2.10 -18.79
C ARG A 66 3.60 1.48 -18.77
N CYS A 67 2.54 2.29 -18.78
CA CYS A 67 1.16 1.81 -18.93
C CYS A 67 0.95 1.02 -20.21
N LYS A 68 1.38 1.54 -21.38
CA LYS A 68 1.25 0.85 -22.67
C LYS A 68 2.02 -0.46 -22.70
N ARG A 69 3.23 -0.49 -22.12
CA ARG A 69 4.03 -1.71 -22.01
C ARG A 69 3.35 -2.75 -21.11
N LEU A 70 2.79 -2.34 -19.97
CA LEU A 70 1.99 -3.24 -19.12
C LEU A 70 0.76 -3.78 -19.86
N GLU A 71 0.06 -2.95 -20.62
CA GLU A 71 -1.08 -3.38 -21.43
C GLU A 71 -0.67 -4.37 -22.54
N ALA A 72 0.51 -4.19 -23.13
CA ALA A 72 1.06 -5.14 -24.10
C ALA A 72 1.34 -6.50 -23.44
N VAL A 73 1.88 -6.51 -22.21
CA VAL A 73 2.05 -7.75 -21.42
C VAL A 73 0.70 -8.39 -21.11
N GLN A 74 -0.29 -7.61 -20.68
CA GLN A 74 -1.65 -8.11 -20.45
C GLN A 74 -2.23 -8.75 -21.72
N SER A 75 -2.08 -8.08 -22.86
CA SER A 75 -2.57 -8.56 -24.16
C SER A 75 -1.86 -9.85 -24.58
N PHE A 76 -0.55 -9.93 -24.39
CA PHE A 76 0.27 -11.09 -24.74
C PHE A 76 -0.16 -12.35 -23.98
N TYR A 77 -0.48 -12.21 -22.69
CA TYR A 77 -0.94 -13.32 -21.84
C TYR A 77 -2.47 -13.48 -21.81
N CYS A 78 -3.22 -12.78 -22.66
CA CYS A 78 -4.69 -12.77 -22.65
C CYS A 78 -5.30 -12.41 -21.29
N LEU A 79 -4.63 -11.56 -20.51
CA LEU A 79 -5.10 -11.07 -19.21
C LEU A 79 -6.05 -9.87 -19.38
N PRO A 80 -6.91 -9.59 -18.38
CA PRO A 80 -7.72 -8.39 -18.38
C PRO A 80 -6.87 -7.12 -18.52
N LYS A 81 -7.25 -6.25 -19.44
CA LYS A 81 -6.61 -4.94 -19.63
C LYS A 81 -7.01 -4.00 -18.50
N LEU A 82 -6.11 -3.80 -17.56
CA LEU A 82 -6.41 -3.11 -16.32
C LEU A 82 -5.29 -2.16 -15.94
N ALA A 83 -5.55 -0.85 -16.08
CA ALA A 83 -4.59 0.15 -15.63
C ALA A 83 -4.39 0.09 -14.10
N PRO A 84 -3.15 0.30 -13.62
CA PRO A 84 -2.86 0.52 -12.21
C PRO A 84 -3.61 1.73 -11.64
N THR A 85 -3.81 1.74 -10.33
CA THR A 85 -4.50 2.85 -9.65
C THR A 85 -3.45 3.74 -8.99
N LEU A 86 -3.34 5.00 -9.43
CA LEU A 86 -2.36 5.95 -8.91
C LEU A 86 -2.68 6.38 -7.48
N ASP A 87 -1.67 6.58 -6.65
CA ASP A 87 -1.87 7.01 -5.26
C ASP A 87 -2.24 8.50 -5.18
N CYS A 88 -3.54 8.80 -5.19
CA CYS A 88 -4.03 10.17 -5.01
C CYS A 88 -4.91 10.35 -3.77
N ASP A 89 -5.19 9.28 -3.01
CA ASP A 89 -6.25 9.31 -2.01
C ASP A 89 -5.96 8.48 -0.76
N THR A 90 -6.31 9.04 0.40
CA THR A 90 -6.13 8.44 1.73
C THR A 90 -7.40 7.77 2.27
N ARG A 91 -8.47 7.70 1.48
CA ARG A 91 -9.72 7.01 1.84
C ARG A 91 -9.55 5.49 1.78
N VAL A 92 -10.19 4.79 2.71
CA VAL A 92 -10.18 3.32 2.80
C VAL A 92 -10.64 2.69 1.48
N ALA A 93 -11.76 3.17 0.92
CA ALA A 93 -12.30 2.68 -0.35
C ALA A 93 -11.28 2.77 -1.50
N PHE A 94 -10.40 3.77 -1.47
CA PHE A 94 -9.35 3.91 -2.47
C PHE A 94 -8.25 2.87 -2.30
N THR A 95 -7.79 2.66 -1.07
CA THR A 95 -6.79 1.61 -0.78
C THR A 95 -7.34 0.22 -1.10
N VAL A 96 -8.62 -0.05 -0.83
CA VAL A 96 -9.29 -1.30 -1.25
C VAL A 96 -9.25 -1.45 -2.77
N LYS A 97 -9.60 -0.39 -3.52
CA LYS A 97 -9.52 -0.40 -4.98
C LYS A 97 -8.08 -0.61 -5.49
N LEU A 98 -7.10 0.01 -4.82
CA LEU A 98 -5.68 -0.16 -5.11
C LEU A 98 -5.28 -1.63 -4.91
N PHE A 99 -5.69 -2.28 -3.83
CA PHE A 99 -5.44 -3.70 -3.58
C PHE A 99 -6.07 -4.58 -4.66
N GLN A 100 -7.36 -4.42 -4.93
CA GLN A 100 -8.07 -5.18 -5.98
C GLN A 100 -7.35 -5.08 -7.33
N ARG A 101 -6.97 -3.87 -7.73
CA ARG A 101 -6.27 -3.61 -8.99
C ARG A 101 -4.88 -4.22 -9.02
N SER A 102 -4.18 -4.21 -7.90
CA SER A 102 -2.84 -4.79 -7.77
C SER A 102 -2.90 -6.31 -7.82
N ILE A 103 -3.83 -6.94 -7.09
CA ILE A 103 -4.06 -8.39 -7.06
C ILE A 103 -4.36 -8.89 -8.47
N LEU A 104 -5.31 -8.26 -9.18
CA LEU A 104 -5.67 -8.64 -10.55
C LEU A 104 -4.50 -8.46 -11.54
N ASN A 105 -3.62 -7.50 -11.29
CA ASN A 105 -2.45 -7.25 -12.12
C ASN A 105 -1.20 -8.06 -11.73
N PHE A 106 -1.25 -8.90 -10.69
CA PHE A 106 -0.08 -9.64 -10.21
C PHE A 106 0.66 -10.37 -11.34
N SER A 107 -0.05 -11.16 -12.14
CA SER A 107 0.53 -11.90 -13.26
C SER A 107 1.13 -10.99 -14.33
N ALA A 108 0.48 -9.84 -14.61
CA ALA A 108 0.98 -8.86 -15.56
C ALA A 108 2.24 -8.14 -15.05
N PHE A 109 2.30 -7.78 -13.77
CA PHE A 109 3.49 -7.22 -13.15
C PHE A 109 4.65 -8.20 -13.17
N ARG A 110 4.39 -9.47 -12.82
CA ARG A 110 5.40 -10.53 -12.91
C ARG A 110 5.94 -10.66 -14.33
N GLY A 111 5.07 -10.70 -15.33
CA GLY A 111 5.48 -10.76 -16.75
C GLY A 111 6.27 -9.53 -17.19
N TYR A 112 5.85 -8.33 -16.77
CA TYR A 112 6.55 -7.08 -17.08
C TYR A 112 7.99 -7.09 -16.56
N PHE A 113 8.20 -7.47 -15.30
CA PHE A 113 9.52 -7.45 -14.66
C PHE A 113 10.37 -8.71 -14.93
N GLN A 114 9.84 -9.73 -15.61
CA GLN A 114 10.64 -10.85 -16.09
C GLN A 114 11.62 -10.45 -17.20
N ASN A 115 11.29 -9.42 -17.98
CA ASN A 115 12.14 -8.87 -19.05
C ASN A 115 12.24 -7.34 -18.94
N PRO A 116 12.98 -6.82 -17.94
CA PRO A 116 13.06 -5.38 -17.71
C PRO A 116 13.85 -4.69 -18.83
N GLU A 117 13.36 -3.53 -19.28
CA GLU A 117 14.09 -2.64 -20.18
C GLU A 117 15.06 -1.76 -19.41
N LYS A 118 15.99 -1.11 -20.12
CA LYS A 118 16.93 -0.16 -19.51
C LYS A 118 16.16 0.98 -18.82
N GLY A 119 16.45 1.17 -17.54
CA GLY A 119 15.79 2.18 -16.71
C GLY A 119 14.53 1.68 -16.00
N ASP A 120 14.18 0.39 -16.16
CA ASP A 120 13.17 -0.21 -15.30
C ASP A 120 13.74 -0.50 -13.90
N ASP A 121 12.96 -0.17 -12.87
CA ASP A 121 13.28 -0.49 -11.48
C ASP A 121 12.43 -1.68 -11.01
N ALA A 122 12.95 -2.89 -11.17
CA ALA A 122 12.26 -4.11 -10.73
C ALA A 122 12.12 -4.19 -9.20
N THR A 123 12.84 -3.37 -8.43
CA THR A 123 12.80 -3.42 -6.96
C THR A 123 11.45 -3.01 -6.41
N VAL A 124 10.66 -2.21 -7.14
CA VAL A 124 9.29 -1.84 -6.74
C VAL A 124 8.36 -3.05 -6.70
N PHE A 125 8.65 -4.10 -7.47
CA PHE A 125 7.91 -5.36 -7.46
C PHE A 125 8.56 -6.39 -6.53
N THR A 126 9.88 -6.56 -6.56
CA THR A 126 10.55 -7.60 -5.75
C THR A 126 10.59 -7.30 -4.25
N LYS A 127 10.35 -6.04 -3.85
CA LYS A 127 10.12 -5.68 -2.43
C LYS A 127 8.81 -6.23 -1.87
N LEU A 128 7.86 -6.63 -2.71
CA LEU A 128 6.63 -7.30 -2.29
C LEU A 128 6.86 -8.82 -2.30
N THR A 129 6.97 -9.41 -1.12
CA THR A 129 7.08 -10.86 -0.95
C THR A 129 5.75 -11.55 -1.26
N MET A 130 5.73 -12.87 -1.42
CA MET A 130 4.45 -13.59 -1.57
C MET A 130 3.56 -13.41 -0.34
N ASP A 131 4.13 -13.31 0.86
CA ASP A 131 3.38 -13.03 2.09
C ASP A 131 2.72 -11.64 2.03
N ASP A 132 3.40 -10.63 1.47
CA ASP A 132 2.79 -9.32 1.23
C ASP A 132 1.59 -9.41 0.27
N TRP A 133 1.69 -10.23 -0.79
CA TRP A 133 0.58 -10.45 -1.72
C TRP A 133 -0.60 -11.17 -1.06
N HIS A 134 -0.33 -12.13 -0.17
CA HIS A 134 -1.35 -12.83 0.62
C HIS A 134 -2.02 -11.89 1.63
N LEU A 135 -1.22 -11.14 2.40
CA LEU A 135 -1.73 -10.15 3.35
C LEU A 135 -2.58 -9.09 2.64
N MET A 136 -2.17 -8.61 1.46
CA MET A 136 -2.96 -7.68 0.66
C MET A 136 -4.34 -8.26 0.29
N ALA A 137 -4.40 -9.53 -0.10
CA ALA A 137 -5.66 -10.21 -0.43
C ALA A 137 -6.55 -10.41 0.81
N GLU A 138 -5.97 -10.76 1.95
CA GLU A 138 -6.71 -10.89 3.22
C GLU A 138 -7.29 -9.54 3.68
N MET A 139 -6.48 -8.48 3.63
CA MET A 139 -6.91 -7.12 3.98
C MET A 139 -8.00 -6.61 3.03
N GLU A 140 -7.89 -6.88 1.71
CA GLU A 140 -8.92 -6.54 0.74
C GLU A 140 -10.24 -7.25 1.05
N ALA A 141 -10.19 -8.56 1.30
CA ALA A 141 -11.38 -9.36 1.60
C ALA A 141 -12.09 -8.89 2.88
N LEU A 142 -11.33 -8.61 3.94
CA LEU A 142 -11.87 -8.09 5.21
C LEU A 142 -12.49 -6.71 5.03
N ALA A 143 -11.79 -5.78 4.40
CA ALA A 143 -12.29 -4.42 4.21
C ALA A 143 -13.57 -4.40 3.35
N ARG A 144 -13.61 -5.21 2.28
CA ARG A 144 -14.79 -5.36 1.42
C ARG A 144 -15.98 -5.98 2.14
N SER A 145 -15.76 -6.87 3.10
CA SER A 145 -16.86 -7.47 3.86
C SER A 145 -17.57 -6.47 4.79
N LEU A 146 -16.91 -5.34 5.08
CA LEU A 146 -17.34 -4.32 6.04
C LEU A 146 -17.85 -3.03 5.38
N THR A 147 -17.76 -2.90 4.06
CA THR A 147 -18.13 -1.69 3.29
C THR A 147 -19.08 -2.01 2.16
#